data_AF-A0A7K1WWS8-F1
#
_entry.id   AF-A0A7K1WWS8-F1
#
_cell.length_a   1.000
_cell.length_b   1.000
_cell.length_c   1.000
_cell.angle_alpha   90.00
_cell.angle_beta   90.00
_cell.angle_gamma   90.00
#
_symmetry.space_group_name_H-M   'P 1'
#
loop_
_entity.id
_entity.type
_entity.pdbx_description
1 polymer ?
#
loop_
_entity_poly.entity_id
_entity_poly.type
_entity_poly.pdbx_seq_one_letter_code
_entity_poly.pdbx_strand_id
1 'polypeptide(L)'
;MNIKGSIIVIEENKENRLLFQEIISDLELRNTLLCFNTFAEAMLYMAAQKNIPFLLFSNVLQFNEDDRQSSYKKTILRKMKCPCLFYSILFTSSFVIDTYAIPAKSYFITPYSDEKFKETIQTIIEYWSLKHSAEQYKSKWRNKIKTL
;
A
#
# COMPACT_ATOMS: atom_id res chain seq x y z
N MET A 1 13.57 1.49 -1.51
CA MET A 1 12.18 1.79 -1.08
C MET A 1 12.23 2.50 0.27
N ASN A 2 11.40 3.52 0.54
CA ASN A 2 11.48 4.28 1.80
C ASN A 2 10.68 3.60 2.91
N ILE A 3 11.23 2.59 3.58
CA ILE A 3 10.52 1.84 4.65
C ILE A 3 10.13 2.68 5.88
N LYS A 4 10.71 3.88 6.03
CA LYS A 4 10.33 4.85 7.08
C LYS A 4 9.38 5.94 6.56
N GLY A 5 9.06 5.91 5.27
CA GLY A 5 8.16 6.87 4.64
C GLY A 5 6.73 6.69 5.12
N SER A 6 5.88 7.68 4.87
CA SER A 6 4.46 7.58 5.20
C SER A 6 3.78 6.44 4.42
N ILE A 7 2.80 5.80 5.04
CA ILE A 7 1.82 4.98 4.32
C ILE A 7 0.70 5.93 3.89
N ILE A 8 0.37 5.91 2.60
CA ILE A 8 -0.68 6.75 2.04
C ILE A 8 -1.90 5.91 1.73
N VAL A 9 -3.07 6.40 2.10
CA VAL A 9 -4.36 5.83 1.75
C VAL A 9 -5.18 6.88 1.00
N ILE A 10 -5.69 6.53 -0.17
CA ILE A 10 -6.60 7.37 -0.96
C ILE A 10 -7.99 6.74 -0.93
N GLU A 11 -8.87 7.34 -0.14
CA GLU A 11 -10.18 6.79 0.22
C GLU A 11 -11.11 7.91 0.65
N GLU A 12 -12.24 8.03 -0.03
CA GLU A 12 -13.29 9.02 0.28
C GLU A 12 -14.20 8.56 1.42
N ASN A 13 -14.41 7.25 1.56
CA ASN A 13 -15.25 6.72 2.61
C ASN A 13 -14.58 6.81 3.99
N LYS A 14 -15.25 7.46 4.95
CA LYS A 14 -14.73 7.69 6.29
C LYS A 14 -14.52 6.40 7.09
N GLU A 15 -15.44 5.44 6.98
CA GLU A 15 -15.37 4.16 7.69
C GLU A 15 -14.18 3.34 7.19
N ASN A 16 -13.97 3.29 5.87
CA ASN A 16 -12.80 2.64 5.29
C ASN A 16 -11.49 3.29 5.76
N ARG A 17 -11.44 4.63 5.90
CA ARG A 17 -10.26 5.31 6.46
C ARG A 17 -10.00 4.92 7.93
N LEU A 18 -11.05 4.77 8.74
CA LEU A 18 -10.94 4.31 10.12
C LEU A 18 -10.38 2.87 10.16
N LEU A 19 -10.84 2.01 9.26
CA LEU A 19 -10.32 0.65 9.14
C LEU A 19 -8.80 0.63 8.88
N PHE A 20 -8.30 1.48 7.99
CA PHE A 20 -6.85 1.64 7.78
C PHE A 20 -6.11 2.19 9.00
N GLN A 21 -6.71 3.12 9.75
CA GLN A 21 -6.10 3.65 10.97
C GLN A 21 -5.94 2.57 12.03
N GLU A 22 -6.96 1.73 12.22
CA GLU A 22 -6.90 0.57 13.11
C GLU A 22 -5.79 -0.39 12.69
N ILE A 23 -5.71 -0.74 11.39
CA ILE A 23 -4.66 -1.63 10.87
C ILE A 23 -3.25 -1.12 11.18
N ILE A 24 -2.99 0.17 10.93
CA ILE A 24 -1.66 0.74 11.17
C ILE A 24 -1.35 0.84 12.66
N SER A 25 -2.35 1.13 13.49
CA SER A 25 -2.20 1.15 14.94
C SER A 25 -1.84 -0.24 15.49
N ASP A 26 -2.52 -1.28 15.01
CA ASP A 26 -2.30 -2.66 15.46
C ASP A 26 -0.92 -3.21 15.11
N LEU A 27 -0.31 -2.72 14.01
CA LEU A 27 1.03 -3.13 13.59
C LEU A 27 2.17 -2.43 14.35
N GLU A 28 1.86 -1.48 15.24
CA GLU A 28 2.83 -0.65 15.96
C GLU A 28 3.89 -0.01 15.04
N LEU A 29 3.51 0.30 13.80
CA LEU A 29 4.44 0.85 12.82
C LEU A 29 4.78 2.29 13.16
N ARG A 30 6.07 2.62 13.02
CA ARG A 30 6.54 4.02 13.14
C ARG A 30 6.19 4.87 11.91
N ASN A 31 5.64 4.27 10.87
CA ASN A 31 5.22 4.96 9.65
C ASN A 31 4.00 5.84 9.96
N THR A 32 4.04 7.09 9.53
CA THR A 32 2.86 7.96 9.60
C THR A 32 1.83 7.51 8.56
N LEU A 33 0.58 7.33 8.98
CA LEU A 33 -0.53 7.12 8.07
C LEU A 33 -1.07 8.47 7.61
N LEU A 34 -1.07 8.71 6.30
CA LEU A 34 -1.66 9.90 5.69
C LEU A 34 -2.83 9.48 4.80
N CYS A 35 -4.02 9.94 5.14
CA CYS A 35 -5.22 9.66 4.37
C CYS A 35 -5.63 10.89 3.56
N PHE A 36 -5.99 10.69 2.30
CA PHE A 36 -6.50 11.72 1.40
C PHE A 36 -7.78 11.23 0.74
N ASN A 37 -8.64 12.15 0.33
CA ASN A 37 -9.83 11.78 -0.43
C ASN A 37 -9.44 11.48 -1.88
N THR A 38 -8.52 12.27 -2.44
CA THR A 38 -8.16 12.20 -3.87
C THR A 38 -6.65 12.12 -4.09
N PHE A 39 -6.27 11.62 -5.28
CA PHE A 39 -4.87 11.67 -5.74
C PHE A 39 -4.32 13.09 -5.86
N ALA A 40 -5.15 14.07 -6.24
CA ALA A 40 -4.71 15.44 -6.40
C ALA A 40 -4.23 16.03 -5.05
N GLU A 41 -5.00 15.81 -3.99
CA GLU A 41 -4.63 16.21 -2.62
C GLU A 41 -3.32 15.55 -2.17
N ALA A 42 -3.21 14.23 -2.36
CA ALA A 42 -2.00 13.50 -2.00
C ALA A 42 -0.78 14.03 -2.77
N MET A 43 -0.92 14.26 -4.08
CA MET A 43 0.16 14.77 -4.93
C MET A 43 0.62 16.17 -4.54
N LEU A 44 -0.32 17.08 -4.23
CA LEU A 44 0.00 18.43 -3.76
C LEU A 44 0.77 18.38 -2.44
N TYR A 45 0.31 17.56 -1.49
CA TYR A 45 1.00 17.38 -0.22
C TYR A 45 2.40 16.79 -0.40
N MET A 46 2.55 15.75 -1.21
CA MET A 46 3.86 15.10 -1.45
C MET A 46 4.85 16.02 -2.14
N ALA A 47 4.38 16.86 -3.08
CA ALA A 47 5.22 17.86 -3.73
C ALA A 47 5.79 18.89 -2.73
N ALA A 48 4.99 19.30 -1.74
CA ALA A 48 5.41 20.23 -0.70
C ALA A 48 6.40 19.61 0.28
N GLN A 49 6.16 18.37 0.72
CA GLN A 49 6.97 17.70 1.74
C GLN A 49 8.28 17.09 1.20
N LYS A 50 8.43 16.95 -0.12
CA LYS A 50 9.58 16.30 -0.79
C LYS A 50 9.90 14.91 -0.25
N ASN A 51 8.92 14.22 0.33
CA ASN A 51 9.08 12.90 0.92
C ASN A 51 8.58 11.82 -0.04
N ILE A 52 9.26 10.67 -0.05
CA ILE A 52 8.85 9.50 -0.83
C ILE A 52 8.09 8.57 0.11
N PRO A 53 6.84 8.18 -0.21
CA PRO A 53 6.05 7.29 0.64
C PRO A 53 6.66 5.88 0.72
N PHE A 54 6.28 5.16 1.78
CA PHE A 54 6.61 3.74 1.90
C PHE A 54 5.71 2.88 1.00
N LEU A 55 4.40 3.05 1.15
CA LEU A 55 3.35 2.33 0.42
C LEU A 55 2.20 3.28 0.11
N LEU A 56 1.51 2.99 -0.99
CA LEU A 56 0.28 3.66 -1.38
C LEU A 56 -0.84 2.62 -1.53
N PHE A 57 -1.94 2.82 -0.83
CA PHE A 57 -3.20 2.13 -1.03
C PHE A 57 -4.22 3.09 -1.64
N SER A 58 -4.93 2.64 -2.67
CA SER A 58 -5.99 3.42 -3.30
C SER A 58 -7.23 2.58 -3.50
N ASN A 59 -8.40 3.13 -3.15
CA ASN A 59 -9.65 2.55 -3.59
C ASN A 59 -9.70 2.54 -5.14
N VAL A 60 -10.17 1.47 -5.75
CA VAL A 60 -10.32 1.37 -7.22
C VAL A 60 -11.32 2.38 -7.79
N LEU A 61 -12.29 2.81 -7.00
CA LEU A 61 -13.27 3.81 -7.43
C LEU A 61 -12.64 5.19 -7.64
N GLN A 62 -11.52 5.48 -6.96
CA GLN A 62 -10.72 6.69 -7.17
C GLN A 62 -9.99 6.72 -8.52
N PHE A 63 -10.25 5.74 -9.39
CA PHE A 63 -9.55 5.50 -10.63
C PHE A 63 -10.40 5.45 -11.90
N ASN A 64 -11.73 5.56 -11.78
CA ASN A 64 -12.69 5.59 -12.90
C ASN A 64 -13.07 7.08 -13.17
N GLU A 65 -13.26 7.62 -14.38
CA GLU A 65 -13.45 7.12 -15.75
C GLU A 65 -12.92 8.17 -16.77
N ASP A 66 -11.84 7.90 -17.52
CA ASP A 66 -11.61 8.42 -18.90
C ASP A 66 -10.26 7.86 -19.40
N ASP A 67 -10.14 7.47 -20.68
CA ASP A 67 -8.91 6.91 -21.26
C ASP A 67 -7.73 7.90 -21.22
N ARG A 68 -8.03 9.21 -21.14
CA ARG A 68 -7.04 10.29 -20.91
C ARG A 68 -6.32 10.15 -19.56
N GLN A 69 -6.98 9.53 -18.57
CA GLN A 69 -6.44 9.28 -17.24
C GLN A 69 -5.45 8.12 -17.18
N SER A 70 -5.34 7.27 -18.21
CA SER A 70 -4.38 6.14 -18.21
C SER A 70 -2.91 6.61 -18.22
N SER A 71 -2.63 7.70 -18.93
CA SER A 71 -1.32 8.36 -18.94
C SER A 71 -1.07 9.12 -17.62
N TYR A 72 -2.10 9.77 -17.09
CA TYR A 72 -2.08 10.45 -15.80
C TYR A 72 -1.82 9.47 -14.65
N LYS A 73 -2.47 8.29 -14.67
CA LYS A 73 -2.26 7.16 -13.78
C LYS A 73 -0.80 6.75 -13.74
N LYS A 74 -0.24 6.40 -14.91
CA LYS A 74 1.17 6.02 -15.02
C LYS A 74 2.08 7.14 -14.49
N THR A 75 1.72 8.39 -14.72
CA THR A 75 2.48 9.55 -14.26
C THR A 75 2.42 9.70 -12.73
N ILE A 76 1.24 9.61 -12.11
CA ILE A 76 1.08 9.61 -10.66
C ILE A 76 1.89 8.48 -10.04
N LEU A 77 1.67 7.24 -10.49
CA LEU A 77 2.36 6.07 -9.94
C LEU A 77 3.89 6.21 -10.07
N ARG A 78 4.37 6.71 -11.21
CA ARG A 78 5.80 7.03 -11.39
C ARG A 78 6.30 8.14 -10.47
N LYS A 79 5.49 9.17 -10.21
CA LYS A 79 5.85 10.30 -9.34
C LYS A 79 5.88 9.90 -7.86
N MET A 80 5.00 9.01 -7.43
CA MET A 80 4.94 8.53 -6.05
C MET A 80 6.17 7.69 -5.67
N LYS A 81 6.81 7.01 -6.64
CA LYS A 81 8.06 6.26 -6.45
C LYS A 81 8.01 5.22 -5.31
N CYS A 82 6.82 4.66 -5.04
CA CYS A 82 6.58 3.62 -4.05
C CYS A 82 5.70 2.51 -4.65
N PRO A 83 5.65 1.30 -4.07
CA PRO A 83 4.64 0.32 -4.46
C PRO A 83 3.23 0.88 -4.26
N CYS A 84 2.35 0.59 -5.23
CA CYS A 84 0.95 0.98 -5.19
C CYS A 84 0.06 -0.25 -5.28
N LEU A 85 -0.80 -0.39 -4.28
CA LEU A 85 -1.84 -1.40 -4.22
C LEU A 85 -3.21 -0.75 -4.36
N PHE A 86 -4.07 -1.43 -5.10
CA PHE A 86 -5.44 -0.99 -5.34
C PHE A 86 -6.36 -1.92 -4.60
N TYR A 87 -7.39 -1.39 -3.94
CA TYR A 87 -8.36 -2.23 -3.25
C TYR A 87 -9.79 -1.81 -3.57
N SER A 88 -10.72 -2.73 -3.35
CA SER A 88 -12.16 -2.44 -3.42
C SER A 88 -12.84 -3.12 -2.24
N ILE A 89 -13.81 -2.43 -1.63
CA ILE A 89 -14.73 -3.01 -0.64
C ILE A 89 -16.13 -2.84 -1.20
N LEU A 90 -16.81 -3.95 -1.45
CA LEU A 90 -18.18 -4.02 -1.92
C LEU A 90 -19.05 -4.73 -0.88
N PHE A 91 -20.36 -4.50 -0.92
CA PHE A 91 -21.29 -5.33 -0.17
C PHE A 91 -21.00 -6.80 -0.48
N THR A 92 -20.60 -7.57 0.54
CA THR A 92 -20.25 -9.01 0.53
C THR A 92 -18.84 -9.42 0.10
N SER A 93 -18.01 -8.55 -0.49
CA SER A 93 -16.68 -8.95 -0.98
C SER A 93 -15.66 -7.81 -1.00
N SER A 94 -14.37 -8.12 -0.87
CA SER A 94 -13.29 -7.17 -1.13
C SER A 94 -12.11 -7.82 -1.84
N PHE A 95 -11.24 -7.02 -2.44
CA PHE A 95 -10.00 -7.51 -3.05
C PHE A 95 -8.89 -6.48 -3.05
N VAL A 96 -7.65 -6.93 -3.25
CA VAL A 96 -6.45 -6.10 -3.41
C VAL A 96 -5.68 -6.51 -4.68
N ILE A 97 -5.18 -5.54 -5.46
CA ILE A 97 -4.37 -5.73 -6.67
C ILE A 97 -3.00 -5.06 -6.49
N ASP A 98 -1.93 -5.82 -6.68
CA ASP A 98 -0.56 -5.29 -6.82
C ASP A 98 -0.29 -4.95 -8.29
N THR A 99 -0.17 -3.66 -8.58
CA THR A 99 0.06 -3.15 -9.94
C THR A 99 1.51 -3.14 -10.38
N TYR A 100 2.44 -3.39 -9.46
CA TYR A 100 3.88 -3.47 -9.75
C TYR A 100 4.34 -4.91 -10.00
N ALA A 101 3.50 -5.91 -9.72
CA ALA A 101 3.77 -7.29 -10.07
C ALA A 101 3.60 -7.54 -11.58
N ILE A 102 4.48 -8.38 -12.16
CA ILE A 102 4.37 -8.86 -13.54
C ILE A 102 4.37 -10.40 -13.52
N PRO A 103 3.23 -11.05 -13.80
CA PRO A 103 1.90 -10.45 -14.01
C PRO A 103 1.34 -9.82 -12.72
N ALA A 104 0.35 -8.94 -12.86
CA ALA A 104 -0.35 -8.33 -11.73
C ALA A 104 -0.95 -9.43 -10.83
N LYS A 105 -0.90 -9.22 -9.51
CA LYS A 105 -1.43 -10.19 -8.53
C LYS A 105 -2.67 -9.62 -7.88
N SER A 106 -3.70 -10.46 -7.77
CA SER A 106 -4.97 -10.12 -7.13
C SER A 106 -5.26 -11.07 -5.98
N TYR A 107 -5.74 -10.52 -4.87
CA TYR A 107 -6.09 -11.23 -3.64
C TYR A 107 -7.56 -10.96 -3.33
N PHE A 108 -8.38 -12.00 -3.18
CA PHE A 108 -9.82 -11.88 -2.96
C PHE A 108 -10.18 -12.30 -1.53
N ILE A 109 -11.07 -11.52 -0.90
CA ILE A 109 -11.60 -11.78 0.44
C ILE A 109 -13.12 -11.93 0.30
N THR A 110 -13.57 -13.18 0.40
CA THR A 110 -14.98 -13.56 0.24
C THR A 110 -15.36 -14.65 1.26
N PRO A 111 -16.43 -14.47 2.07
CA PRO A 111 -17.17 -13.22 2.23
C PRO A 111 -16.29 -12.13 2.87
N TYR A 112 -16.64 -10.87 2.63
CA TYR A 112 -15.99 -9.74 3.29
C TYR A 112 -16.16 -9.83 4.81
N SER A 113 -15.05 -9.69 5.54
CA SER A 113 -15.04 -9.33 6.95
C SER A 113 -13.91 -8.34 7.19
N ASP A 114 -14.12 -7.39 8.10
CA ASP A 114 -13.12 -6.39 8.45
C ASP A 114 -11.84 -7.09 8.93
N GLU A 115 -11.94 -8.14 9.76
CA GLU A 115 -10.78 -8.87 10.29
C GLU A 115 -9.90 -9.46 9.18
N LYS A 116 -10.51 -10.10 8.17
CA LYS A 116 -9.75 -10.68 7.04
C LYS A 116 -9.13 -9.62 6.15
N PHE A 117 -9.83 -8.50 5.97
CA PHE A 117 -9.27 -7.36 5.25
C PHE A 117 -8.08 -6.78 6.00
N LYS A 118 -8.22 -6.57 7.32
CA LYS A 118 -7.12 -6.17 8.20
C LYS A 118 -5.92 -7.10 8.07
N GLU A 119 -6.11 -8.40 8.26
CA GLU A 119 -5.05 -9.43 8.15
C GLU A 119 -4.36 -9.39 6.78
N THR A 120 -5.12 -9.21 5.70
CA THR A 120 -4.57 -9.11 4.34
C THR A 120 -3.69 -7.86 4.18
N ILE A 121 -4.18 -6.70 4.60
CA ILE A 121 -3.42 -5.44 4.53
C ILE A 121 -2.19 -5.50 5.44
N GLN A 122 -2.32 -6.05 6.65
CA GLN A 122 -1.22 -6.29 7.58
C GLN A 122 -0.12 -7.14 6.92
N THR A 123 -0.50 -8.30 6.37
CA THR A 123 0.43 -9.21 5.67
C THR A 123 1.16 -8.50 4.52
N ILE A 124 0.46 -7.68 3.75
CA ILE A 124 1.06 -6.91 2.65
C ILE A 124 2.09 -5.91 3.20
N ILE A 125 1.73 -5.14 4.23
CA ILE A 125 2.61 -4.13 4.82
C ILE A 125 3.85 -4.79 5.43
N GLU A 126 3.67 -5.87 6.18
CA GLU A 126 4.76 -6.66 6.75
C GLU A 126 5.68 -7.21 5.66
N TYR A 127 5.12 -7.80 4.61
CA TYR A 127 5.89 -8.34 3.48
C TYR A 127 6.80 -7.27 2.86
N TRP A 128 6.26 -6.08 2.58
CA TRP A 128 7.03 -4.98 2.01
C TRP A 128 8.03 -4.38 2.99
N SER A 129 7.72 -4.40 4.29
CA SER A 129 8.65 -3.98 5.35
C SER A 129 9.84 -4.94 5.45
N LEU A 130 9.59 -6.25 5.25
CA LEU A 130 10.59 -7.31 5.30
C LEU A 130 11.36 -7.49 3.99
N LYS A 131 10.93 -6.96 2.84
CA LYS A 131 11.61 -7.18 1.55
C LYS A 131 13.05 -6.65 1.50
N HIS A 132 13.43 -5.64 2.31
CA HIS A 132 14.84 -5.27 2.53
C HIS A 132 15.50 -6.06 3.68
N SER A 133 14.72 -6.73 4.53
CA SER A 133 15.27 -7.76 5.40
C SER A 133 15.82 -8.92 4.57
N ALA A 134 15.41 -9.16 3.32
CA ALA A 134 15.96 -10.25 2.50
C ALA A 134 17.47 -10.08 2.17
N GLU A 135 17.98 -8.85 2.06
CA GLU A 135 19.42 -8.57 1.95
C GLU A 135 20.13 -8.80 3.30
N GLN A 136 19.48 -8.47 4.42
CA GLN A 136 19.95 -8.76 5.77
C GLN A 136 19.85 -10.26 6.14
N TYR A 137 18.84 -10.98 5.66
CA TYR A 137 18.61 -12.42 5.82
C TYR A 137 19.64 -13.18 5.00
N LYS A 138 19.89 -12.79 3.73
CA LYS A 138 20.99 -13.36 2.92
C LYS A 138 22.35 -13.19 3.60
N SER A 139 22.60 -12.08 4.30
CA SER A 139 23.84 -11.87 5.07
C SER A 139 23.90 -12.73 6.35
N LYS A 140 22.80 -12.80 7.11
CA LYS A 140 22.67 -13.60 8.34
C LYS A 140 22.81 -15.11 8.09
N TRP A 141 22.26 -15.62 6.98
CA TRP A 141 22.41 -17.01 6.55
C TRP A 141 23.81 -17.33 5.99
N ARG A 142 24.44 -16.41 5.23
CA ARG A 142 25.83 -16.59 4.77
C ARG A 142 26.83 -16.67 5.91
N ASN A 143 26.66 -15.88 6.95
CA ASN A 143 27.56 -15.90 8.11
C ASN A 143 27.39 -17.16 8.96
N LYS A 144 26.18 -17.74 9.00
CA LYS A 144 25.90 -18.99 9.71
C LYS A 144 26.52 -20.23 9.03
N ILE A 145 26.73 -20.17 7.70
CA ILE A 145 27.38 -21.24 6.91
C ILE A 145 28.91 -21.13 6.97
N LYS A 146 29.48 -19.94 7.22
CA LYS A 146 30.94 -19.74 7.35
C LYS A 146 31.51 -20.11 8.73
N THR A 147 30.65 -20.36 9.71
CA THR A 147 31.01 -20.73 11.09
C THR A 147 30.73 -22.21 11.39
N LEU A 148 30.44 -23.01 10.37
CA LEU A 148 30.37 -24.47 10.37
C LEU A 148 31.47 -25.00 9.47
#